data_AF-A0A495ZQC6-F1
#
_entry.id   AF-A0A495ZQC6-F1
#
_cell.length_a   1.000
_cell.length_b   1.000
_cell.length_c   1.000
_cell.angle_alpha   90.00
_cell.angle_beta   90.00
_cell.angle_gamma   90.00
#
_symmetry.space_group_name_H-M   'P 1'
#
loop_
_entity.id
_entity.type
_entity.pdbx_description
1 polymer ?
#
loop_
_entity_poly.entity_id
_entity_poly.type
_entity_poly.pdbx_seq_one_letter_code
_entity_poly.pdbx_strand_id
1 'polypeptide(L)'
;MYRYIFANKWFISCVFLLIVFGVAGIIWIRHNIAEINQLIRETAESDQLPQQQEKRLNTKSEAEQTVDVVAEESSTFTTEKRITETTNEMEKGTVSGENHADMQEQTQEMGKAEVRVSPHGFGPYPEIPLNFPNPNIFDYPMSAKSELRHRVRVKLWAMGERPEGTTFGPNGLVYPLYRDTVYVDWSEEPILLPDGSIGRVPKSTLVGHRDTLSSIFRELLNRVPPVPISDTFYPGVSSLFPMKMEVLTHTSS
;
A
#
# COMPACT_ATOMS: atom_id res chain seq x y z
N MET A 1 -30.57 -51.37 20.56
CA MET A 1 -29.08 -51.43 20.53
C MET A 1 -28.42 -50.21 21.19
N TYR A 2 -28.90 -48.99 20.97
CA TYR A 2 -28.33 -47.75 21.56
C TYR A 2 -28.29 -47.64 23.09
N ARG A 3 -29.16 -48.36 23.82
CA ARG A 3 -29.21 -48.30 25.29
C ARG A 3 -27.93 -48.75 26.00
N TYR A 4 -27.14 -49.64 25.39
CA TYR A 4 -25.87 -50.10 25.96
C TYR A 4 -24.74 -49.08 25.80
N ILE A 5 -24.80 -48.22 24.77
CA ILE A 5 -23.77 -47.21 24.50
C ILE A 5 -23.87 -46.09 25.55
N PHE A 6 -25.09 -45.67 25.90
CA PHE A 6 -25.33 -44.64 26.90
C PHE A 6 -25.16 -45.10 28.35
N ALA A 7 -25.13 -46.40 28.63
CA ALA A 7 -24.91 -46.92 29.99
C ALA A 7 -23.42 -47.05 30.35
N ASN A 8 -22.51 -46.92 29.38
CA ASN A 8 -21.08 -47.03 29.63
C ASN A 8 -20.54 -45.74 30.24
N LYS A 9 -20.08 -45.81 31.50
CA LYS A 9 -19.51 -44.67 32.24
C LYS A 9 -18.32 -44.02 31.51
N TRP A 10 -17.55 -44.79 30.75
CA TRP A 10 -16.43 -44.31 29.96
C TRP A 10 -16.87 -43.45 28.76
N PHE A 11 -17.99 -43.80 28.13
CA PHE A 11 -18.51 -43.06 26.99
C PHE A 11 -19.03 -41.69 27.42
N ILE A 12 -19.77 -41.62 28.53
CA ILE A 12 -20.27 -40.35 29.08
C ILE A 12 -19.10 -39.42 29.45
N SER A 13 -18.05 -39.96 30.08
CA SER A 13 -16.87 -39.18 30.45
C SER A 13 -16.14 -38.60 29.22
N CYS A 14 -16.01 -39.38 28.15
CA CYS A 14 -15.39 -38.91 26.91
C CYS A 14 -16.20 -37.78 26.25
N VAL A 15 -17.52 -37.93 26.16
CA VAL A 15 -18.40 -36.89 25.60
C VAL A 15 -18.34 -35.61 26.44
N PHE A 16 -18.35 -35.72 27.77
CA PHE A 16 -18.24 -34.56 28.65
C PHE A 16 -16.89 -33.83 28.46
N LEU A 17 -15.79 -34.57 28.35
CA LEU A 17 -14.46 -34.02 28.10
C LEU A 17 -14.41 -33.27 26.76
N LEU A 18 -15.00 -33.82 25.70
CA LEU A 18 -15.08 -33.14 24.39
C LEU A 18 -15.85 -31.82 24.46
N ILE A 19 -16.94 -31.76 25.22
CA ILE A 19 -17.72 -30.52 25.42
C ILE A 19 -16.86 -29.48 26.14
N VAL A 20 -16.14 -29.86 27.21
CA VAL A 20 -15.27 -28.95 27.96
C VAL A 20 -14.14 -28.40 27.07
N PHE A 21 -13.50 -29.25 26.27
CA PHE A 21 -12.46 -28.82 25.33
C PHE A 21 -13.02 -27.90 24.24
N GLY A 22 -14.22 -28.19 23.72
CA GLY A 22 -14.88 -27.33 22.74
C GLY A 22 -15.16 -25.93 23.28
N VAL A 23 -15.70 -25.83 24.50
CA VAL A 23 -15.96 -24.54 25.16
C VAL A 23 -14.66 -23.78 25.43
N ALA A 24 -13.62 -24.46 25.93
CA ALA A 24 -12.31 -23.85 26.16
C ALA A 24 -11.69 -23.32 24.86
N GLY A 25 -11.80 -24.07 23.76
CA GLY A 25 -11.33 -23.64 22.43
C GLY A 25 -12.06 -22.40 21.90
N ILE A 26 -13.38 -22.34 22.05
CA ILE A 26 -14.17 -21.17 21.66
C ILE A 26 -13.77 -19.93 22.48
N ILE A 27 -13.58 -20.09 23.79
CA ILE A 27 -13.13 -19.00 24.67
C ILE A 27 -11.73 -18.52 24.25
N TRP A 28 -10.81 -19.44 23.97
CA TRP A 28 -9.46 -19.13 23.51
C TRP A 28 -9.46 -18.35 22.19
N ILE A 29 -10.26 -18.79 21.20
CA ILE A 29 -10.39 -18.11 19.92
C ILE A 29 -10.95 -16.69 20.11
N ARG A 30 -11.98 -16.52 20.95
CA ARG A 30 -12.54 -15.20 21.26
C ARG A 30 -11.52 -14.28 21.94
N HIS A 31 -10.74 -14.81 22.86
CA HIS A 31 -9.69 -14.06 23.53
C HIS A 31 -8.62 -13.58 22.52
N ASN A 32 -8.15 -14.47 21.65
CA ASN A 32 -7.11 -14.16 20.67
C ASN A 32 -7.59 -13.12 19.62
N ILE A 33 -8.87 -13.20 19.23
CA ILE A 33 -9.48 -12.20 18.33
C ILE A 33 -9.63 -10.83 19.02
N ALA A 34 -9.90 -10.80 20.33
CA ALA A 34 -10.03 -9.54 21.07
C ALA A 34 -8.70 -8.76 21.11
N GLU A 35 -7.58 -9.46 21.27
CA GLU A 35 -6.23 -8.87 21.28
C GLU A 35 -5.87 -8.27 19.90
N ILE A 36 -6.19 -8.98 18.81
CA ILE A 36 -6.00 -8.48 17.44
C ILE A 36 -6.85 -7.23 17.19
N ASN A 37 -8.10 -7.22 17.65
CA ASN A 37 -8.99 -6.06 17.48
C ASN A 37 -8.53 -4.84 18.28
N GLN A 38 -7.85 -5.02 19.42
CA GLN A 38 -7.25 -3.91 20.16
C GLN A 38 -6.10 -3.28 19.38
N LEU A 39 -5.21 -4.09 18.80
CA LEU A 39 -4.11 -3.60 17.96
C LEU A 39 -4.60 -2.84 16.72
N ILE A 40 -5.70 -3.29 16.11
CA ILE A 40 -6.32 -2.59 14.97
C ILE A 40 -6.92 -1.24 15.42
N ARG A 41 -7.54 -1.17 16.60
CA ARG A 41 -8.09 0.10 17.13
C ARG A 41 -6.99 1.11 17.47
N GLU A 42 -5.91 0.67 18.11
CA GLU A 42 -4.78 1.54 18.42
C GLU A 42 -4.12 2.09 17.14
N THR A 43 -4.00 1.25 16.10
CA THR A 43 -3.48 1.69 14.79
C THR A 43 -4.44 2.67 14.11
N ALA A 44 -5.75 2.41 14.17
CA ALA A 44 -6.76 3.29 13.57
C ALA A 44 -6.91 4.64 14.29
N GLU A 45 -6.73 4.69 15.61
CA GLU A 45 -6.74 5.95 16.37
C GLU A 45 -5.47 6.78 16.15
N SER A 46 -4.30 6.12 15.99
CA SER A 46 -3.05 6.82 15.68
C SER A 46 -3.07 7.52 14.31
N ASP A 47 -3.81 6.99 13.34
CA ASP A 47 -3.94 7.59 11.99
C ASP A 47 -4.96 8.74 11.91
N GLN A 48 -5.83 8.93 12.92
CA GLN A 48 -6.84 10.00 12.93
C GLN A 48 -6.39 11.31 13.63
N LEU A 49 -5.30 11.28 14.38
CA LEU A 49 -4.74 12.45 15.07
C LEU A 49 -4.21 13.59 14.16
N PRO A 50 -3.68 13.37 12.94
CA PRO A 50 -3.17 14.49 12.13
C PRO A 50 -4.27 15.36 11.50
N GLN A 51 -5.49 14.85 11.27
CA GLN A 51 -6.52 15.61 10.55
C GLN A 51 -7.23 16.68 11.40
N GLN A 52 -7.21 16.57 12.73
CA GLN A 52 -7.88 17.56 13.59
C GLN A 52 -7.04 18.82 13.87
N GLN A 53 -5.71 18.76 13.69
CA GLN A 53 -4.84 19.94 13.81
C GLN A 53 -4.89 20.84 12.59
N GLU A 54 -5.05 20.29 11.38
CA GLU A 54 -5.14 21.08 10.15
C GLU A 54 -6.44 21.92 10.09
N LYS A 55 -7.54 21.38 10.63
CA LYS A 55 -8.83 22.09 10.67
C LYS A 55 -8.87 23.24 11.69
N ARG A 56 -7.95 23.31 12.66
CA ARG A 56 -7.85 24.45 13.61
C ARG A 56 -6.95 25.58 13.13
N LEU A 57 -6.09 25.35 12.15
CA LEU A 57 -5.26 26.41 11.56
C LEU A 57 -6.03 27.23 10.51
N ASN A 58 -6.97 26.64 9.77
CA ASN A 58 -7.71 27.36 8.73
C ASN A 58 -8.95 28.14 9.23
N THR A 59 -9.40 27.94 10.47
CA THR A 59 -10.54 28.71 11.02
C THR A 59 -10.12 30.00 11.74
N LYS A 60 -8.81 30.28 11.86
CA LYS A 60 -8.33 31.52 12.52
C LYS A 60 -7.80 32.60 11.57
N SER A 61 -7.87 32.38 10.26
CA SER A 61 -7.36 33.34 9.25
C SER A 61 -8.46 34.09 8.47
N GLU A 62 -9.74 33.88 8.77
CA GLU A 62 -10.87 34.47 8.03
C GLU A 62 -11.70 35.42 8.91
N ALA A 63 -11.04 36.23 9.72
CA ALA A 63 -11.69 37.25 10.54
C ALA A 63 -10.79 38.47 10.76
N GLU A 64 -10.18 39.02 9.69
CA GLU A 64 -9.66 40.40 9.70
C GLU A 64 -9.21 40.82 8.28
N GLN A 65 -10.15 41.24 7.42
CA GLN A 65 -9.87 42.30 6.44
C GLN A 65 -11.16 42.76 5.73
N THR A 66 -11.80 43.75 6.32
CA THR A 66 -12.67 44.70 5.60
C THR A 66 -12.19 46.10 5.96
N VAL A 67 -11.35 46.69 5.10
CA VAL A 67 -11.24 48.14 4.96
C VAL A 67 -11.12 48.44 3.47
N ASP A 68 -12.06 49.25 3.02
CA ASP A 68 -12.25 49.78 1.69
C ASP A 68 -11.34 51.00 1.46
N VAL A 69 -11.31 51.45 0.20
CA VAL A 69 -10.92 52.79 -0.30
C VAL A 69 -9.49 52.99 -0.86
N VAL A 70 -9.50 53.37 -2.14
CA VAL A 70 -8.70 54.38 -2.89
C VAL A 70 -7.90 53.81 -4.06
N ALA A 71 -8.31 54.25 -5.25
CA ALA A 71 -7.65 54.12 -6.54
C ALA A 71 -6.39 54.99 -6.64
N GLU A 72 -5.36 54.52 -7.36
CA GLU A 72 -4.69 55.28 -8.44
C GLU A 72 -3.59 54.44 -9.10
N GLU A 73 -3.06 55.00 -10.18
CA GLU A 73 -2.40 54.40 -11.33
C GLU A 73 -0.97 53.90 -11.12
N SER A 74 -0.50 53.16 -12.13
CA SER A 74 0.82 53.33 -12.78
C SER A 74 1.98 52.38 -12.42
N SER A 75 2.58 51.91 -13.53
CA SER A 75 4.00 51.59 -13.75
C SER A 75 4.57 50.21 -13.33
N THR A 76 4.87 49.43 -14.37
CA THR A 76 6.13 48.73 -14.68
C THR A 76 7.28 48.84 -13.66
N PHE A 77 7.87 47.71 -13.22
CA PHE A 77 9.26 47.31 -13.52
C PHE A 77 9.70 46.00 -12.81
N THR A 78 10.44 45.23 -13.61
CA THR A 78 11.49 44.23 -13.41
C THR A 78 12.27 44.20 -12.08
N THR A 79 12.84 43.02 -11.76
CA THR A 79 14.20 42.73 -11.17
C THR A 79 14.08 41.72 -10.02
N GLU A 80 14.43 40.44 -10.22
CA GLU A 80 15.77 39.81 -10.12
C GLU A 80 16.31 39.63 -8.68
N LYS A 81 16.76 38.40 -8.41
CA LYS A 81 17.84 38.00 -7.46
C LYS A 81 17.47 37.79 -5.98
N ARG A 82 17.72 36.57 -5.48
CA ARG A 82 18.87 36.30 -4.59
C ARG A 82 19.11 34.81 -4.34
N ILE A 83 20.29 34.38 -4.75
CA ILE A 83 20.99 33.13 -4.42
C ILE A 83 21.42 33.20 -2.95
N THR A 84 21.26 32.10 -2.20
CA THR A 84 21.94 31.91 -0.91
C THR A 84 22.81 30.66 -1.01
N GLU A 85 24.07 30.87 -1.36
CA GLU A 85 25.16 29.92 -1.16
C GLU A 85 25.40 29.76 0.35
N THR A 86 25.40 28.53 0.85
CA THR A 86 25.87 28.22 2.21
C THR A 86 27.22 27.53 2.11
N THR A 87 28.25 28.32 2.38
CA THR A 87 29.64 27.92 2.62
C THR A 87 29.73 27.05 3.88
N ASN A 88 30.43 25.91 3.82
CA ASN A 88 30.98 25.25 5.00
C ASN A 88 32.46 24.91 4.76
N GLU A 89 33.30 25.65 5.46
CA GLU A 89 34.74 25.43 5.67
C GLU A 89 34.93 24.13 6.49
N MET A 90 35.73 23.19 6.00
CA MET A 90 37.13 22.93 6.40
C MET A 90 37.31 22.47 7.86
N GLU A 91 37.60 21.18 8.04
CA GLU A 91 38.50 20.73 9.11
C GLU A 91 39.46 19.68 8.56
N LYS A 92 40.75 20.05 8.54
CA LYS A 92 41.88 19.32 7.97
C LYS A 92 42.60 18.58 9.09
N GLY A 93 42.44 17.25 9.16
CA GLY A 93 43.22 16.37 10.04
C GLY A 93 44.34 15.68 9.26
N THR A 94 45.57 16.13 9.45
CA THR A 94 46.80 15.53 8.89
C THR A 94 47.23 14.35 9.77
N VAL A 95 47.31 13.13 9.22
CA VAL A 95 48.14 12.05 9.80
C VAL A 95 48.99 11.44 8.69
N SER A 96 50.29 11.58 8.87
CA SER A 96 51.38 11.10 8.02
C SER A 96 51.64 9.60 8.28
N GLY A 97 51.85 8.84 7.21
CA GLY A 97 52.28 7.44 7.28
C GLY A 97 52.64 6.91 5.89
N GLU A 98 53.94 6.91 5.59
CA GLU A 98 54.57 6.35 4.40
C GLU A 98 54.27 4.84 4.22
N ASN A 99 53.80 4.44 3.04
CA ASN A 99 54.51 3.57 2.08
C ASN A 99 53.56 2.68 1.25
N HIS A 100 53.95 2.57 -0.02
CA HIS A 100 53.73 1.48 -0.96
C HIS A 100 52.51 1.47 -1.92
N ALA A 101 52.92 1.35 -3.19
CA ALA A 101 52.24 0.78 -4.35
C ALA A 101 51.25 1.69 -5.09
N ASP A 102 51.80 2.24 -6.16
CA ASP A 102 51.15 2.80 -7.34
C ASP A 102 50.13 1.80 -7.93
N MET A 103 48.92 1.81 -7.38
CA MET A 103 47.72 1.36 -8.05
C MET A 103 46.91 2.61 -8.30
N GLN A 104 46.86 2.99 -9.57
CA GLN A 104 46.02 4.05 -10.10
C GLN A 104 44.54 3.62 -9.97
N GLU A 105 44.05 3.64 -8.74
CA GLU A 105 42.65 3.47 -8.41
C GLU A 105 41.96 4.74 -8.90
N GLN A 106 41.31 4.59 -10.06
CA GLN A 106 40.45 5.60 -10.63
C GLN A 106 39.20 5.68 -9.74
N THR A 107 39.38 6.27 -8.56
CA THR A 107 38.31 6.72 -7.68
C THR A 107 37.60 7.82 -8.46
N GLN A 108 36.61 7.42 -9.26
CA GLN A 108 35.59 8.33 -9.73
C GLN A 108 35.00 8.95 -8.46
N GLU A 109 35.35 10.20 -8.19
CA GLU A 109 34.55 11.08 -7.36
C GLU A 109 33.14 11.06 -7.96
N MET A 110 32.32 10.15 -7.45
CA MET A 110 30.89 10.16 -7.63
C MET A 110 30.44 11.41 -6.89
N GLY A 111 30.50 12.55 -7.59
CA GLY A 111 30.09 13.85 -7.07
C GLY A 111 28.76 13.65 -6.39
N LYS A 112 28.67 14.03 -5.11
CA LYS A 112 27.47 13.86 -4.27
C LYS A 112 26.26 14.25 -5.10
N ALA A 113 25.55 13.26 -5.62
CA ALA A 113 24.37 13.49 -6.44
C ALA A 113 23.40 14.22 -5.54
N GLU A 114 23.00 15.43 -5.95
CA GLU A 114 22.06 16.24 -5.20
C GLU A 114 20.80 15.39 -4.95
N VAL A 115 20.49 15.13 -3.68
CA VAL A 115 19.38 14.27 -3.29
C VAL A 115 18.09 15.01 -3.65
N ARG A 116 17.49 14.63 -4.79
CA ARG A 116 16.22 15.22 -5.23
C ARG A 116 15.07 14.75 -4.36
N VAL A 117 14.28 15.71 -3.89
CA VAL A 117 13.13 15.49 -3.00
C VAL A 117 11.84 15.74 -3.76
N SER A 118 10.82 14.94 -3.45
CA SER A 118 9.46 15.13 -3.97
C SER A 118 8.91 16.52 -3.68
N PRO A 119 8.29 17.20 -4.67
CA PRO A 119 7.51 18.40 -4.40
C PRO A 119 6.17 18.10 -3.68
N HIS A 120 5.76 16.82 -3.59
CA HIS A 120 4.48 16.39 -3.01
C HIS A 120 4.58 15.84 -1.58
N GLY A 121 5.75 15.96 -0.94
CA GLY A 121 5.95 15.51 0.44
C GLY A 121 6.21 14.00 0.61
N PHE A 122 6.45 13.25 -0.46
CA PHE A 122 6.78 11.82 -0.39
C PHE A 122 8.25 11.52 0.01
N GLY A 123 9.04 12.54 0.30
CA GLY A 123 10.47 12.43 0.61
C GLY A 123 11.37 12.26 -0.63
N PRO A 124 12.63 11.83 -0.45
CA PRO A 124 13.58 11.59 -1.54
C PRO A 124 13.02 10.62 -2.58
N TYR A 125 13.38 10.81 -3.85
CA TYR A 125 13.04 9.85 -4.89
C TYR A 125 13.76 8.52 -4.66
N PRO A 126 13.11 7.36 -4.92
CA PRO A 126 13.76 6.07 -4.80
C PRO A 126 14.86 5.94 -5.86
N GLU A 127 15.91 5.18 -5.53
CA GLU A 127 16.94 4.79 -6.50
C GLU A 127 16.29 4.00 -7.65
N ILE A 128 16.63 4.36 -8.88
CA ILE A 128 16.07 3.74 -10.07
C ILE A 128 16.98 2.57 -10.49
N PRO A 129 16.46 1.33 -10.54
CA PRO A 129 17.24 0.18 -11.01
C PRO A 129 17.78 0.39 -12.42
N LEU A 130 19.00 -0.08 -12.70
CA LEU A 130 19.68 0.09 -13.99
C LEU A 130 18.85 -0.45 -15.18
N ASN A 131 18.02 -1.46 -14.94
CA ASN A 131 17.18 -2.10 -15.94
C ASN A 131 15.78 -1.47 -16.07
N PHE A 132 15.48 -0.41 -15.32
CA PHE A 132 14.16 0.21 -15.35
C PHE A 132 13.92 0.90 -16.71
N PRO A 133 12.73 0.76 -17.34
CA PRO A 133 12.52 1.21 -18.72
C PRO A 133 12.68 2.72 -18.96
N ASN A 134 12.52 3.55 -17.91
CA ASN A 134 12.66 4.99 -18.01
C ASN A 134 13.51 5.53 -16.84
N PRO A 135 14.84 5.68 -17.01
CA PRO A 135 15.73 6.15 -15.95
C PRO A 135 15.47 7.61 -15.55
N ASN A 136 14.79 8.39 -16.38
CA ASN A 136 14.51 9.81 -16.16
C ASN A 136 13.06 10.03 -15.70
N ILE A 137 12.42 9.02 -15.10
CA ILE A 137 10.98 9.05 -14.81
C ILE A 137 10.59 10.23 -13.90
N PHE A 138 11.47 10.65 -12.99
CA PHE A 138 11.24 11.74 -12.04
C PHE A 138 11.75 13.11 -12.52
N ASP A 139 12.24 13.22 -13.75
CA ASP A 139 12.77 14.48 -14.30
C ASP A 139 11.66 15.43 -14.77
N TYR A 140 10.47 14.88 -14.99
CA TYR A 140 9.33 15.62 -15.50
C TYR A 140 8.35 15.97 -14.37
N PRO A 141 7.74 17.17 -14.42
CA PRO A 141 6.68 17.53 -13.48
C PRO A 141 5.51 16.56 -13.62
N MET A 142 5.05 16.03 -12.49
CA MET A 142 3.96 15.07 -12.45
C MET A 142 3.05 15.35 -11.26
N SER A 143 1.80 14.90 -11.34
CA SER A 143 0.87 15.00 -10.21
C SER A 143 1.29 14.06 -9.07
N ALA A 144 0.89 14.37 -7.83
CA ALA A 144 1.17 13.54 -6.65
C ALA A 144 0.74 12.07 -6.85
N LYS A 145 -0.43 11.87 -7.48
CA LYS A 145 -0.94 10.54 -7.84
C LYS A 145 -0.03 9.82 -8.83
N SER A 146 0.48 10.51 -9.85
CA SER A 146 1.38 9.89 -10.81
C SER A 146 2.74 9.57 -10.18
N GLU A 147 3.27 10.46 -9.34
CA GLU A 147 4.50 10.21 -8.60
C GLU A 147 4.40 8.97 -7.73
N LEU A 148 3.32 8.85 -6.95
CA LEU A 148 3.11 7.68 -6.09
C LEU A 148 3.07 6.38 -6.90
N ARG A 149 2.40 6.37 -8.06
CA ARG A 149 2.39 5.21 -8.97
C ARG A 149 3.79 4.87 -9.48
N HIS A 150 4.57 5.86 -9.92
CA HIS A 150 5.93 5.64 -10.39
C HIS A 150 6.86 5.15 -9.27
N ARG A 151 6.75 5.71 -8.06
CA ARG A 151 7.48 5.24 -6.88
C ARG A 151 7.20 3.77 -6.58
N VAL A 152 5.93 3.37 -6.56
CA VAL A 152 5.54 1.97 -6.35
C VAL A 152 6.11 1.08 -7.44
N ARG A 153 6.01 1.49 -8.71
CA ARG A 153 6.55 0.73 -9.84
C ARG A 153 8.07 0.54 -9.73
N VAL A 154 8.81 1.61 -9.42
CA VAL A 154 10.28 1.56 -9.23
C VAL A 154 10.64 0.65 -8.06
N LYS A 155 9.92 0.76 -6.94
CA LYS A 155 10.14 -0.10 -5.76
C LYS A 155 9.90 -1.58 -6.06
N LEU A 156 8.85 -1.91 -6.81
CA LEU A 156 8.60 -3.28 -7.27
C LEU A 156 9.71 -3.78 -8.20
N TRP A 157 10.20 -2.92 -9.10
CA TRP A 157 11.34 -3.25 -9.95
C TRP A 157 12.62 -3.54 -9.16
N ALA A 158 12.89 -2.77 -8.09
CA ALA A 158 14.01 -3.03 -7.20
C ALA A 158 13.90 -4.38 -6.47
N MET A 159 12.67 -4.87 -6.24
CA MET A 159 12.39 -6.18 -5.62
C MET A 159 12.44 -7.37 -6.61
N GLY A 160 12.72 -7.12 -7.90
CA GLY A 160 12.72 -8.17 -8.92
C GLY A 160 11.39 -8.36 -9.65
N GLU A 161 10.33 -7.70 -9.22
CA GLU A 161 9.03 -7.73 -9.88
C GLU A 161 9.02 -6.87 -11.15
N ARG A 162 8.23 -7.27 -12.16
CA ARG A 162 8.22 -6.59 -13.47
C ARG A 162 6.80 -6.24 -13.93
N PRO A 163 6.07 -5.38 -13.20
CA PRO A 163 4.75 -4.96 -13.64
C PRO A 163 4.83 -4.10 -14.91
N GLU A 164 3.89 -4.32 -15.82
CA GLU A 164 3.74 -3.56 -17.06
C GLU A 164 3.33 -2.10 -16.78
N GLY A 165 2.61 -1.89 -15.68
CA GLY A 165 2.20 -0.58 -15.22
C GLY A 165 1.72 -0.61 -13.77
N THR A 166 1.10 0.49 -13.35
CA THR A 166 0.48 0.62 -12.03
C THR A 166 -0.74 1.50 -12.17
N THR A 167 -1.78 1.27 -11.38
CA THR A 167 -3.00 2.07 -11.39
C THR A 167 -3.58 2.21 -9.99
N PHE A 168 -4.50 3.15 -9.81
CA PHE A 168 -5.25 3.26 -8.57
C PHE A 168 -6.48 2.36 -8.60
N GLY A 169 -6.67 1.61 -7.53
CA GLY A 169 -7.94 0.95 -7.24
C GLY A 169 -8.96 1.94 -6.66
N PRO A 170 -10.23 1.52 -6.52
CA PRO A 170 -11.28 2.37 -5.96
C PRO A 170 -11.06 2.72 -4.49
N ASN A 171 -10.25 1.93 -3.78
CA ASN A 171 -9.85 2.20 -2.40
C ASN A 171 -8.66 3.18 -2.29
N GLY A 172 -8.23 3.80 -3.39
CA GLY A 172 -7.13 4.76 -3.40
C GLY A 172 -5.73 4.14 -3.26
N LEU A 173 -5.64 2.80 -3.20
CA LEU A 173 -4.36 2.09 -3.20
C LEU A 173 -3.81 1.94 -4.62
N VAL A 174 -2.49 1.83 -4.74
CA VAL A 174 -1.80 1.58 -6.01
C VAL A 174 -1.63 0.09 -6.21
N TYR A 175 -2.12 -0.41 -7.34
CA TYR A 175 -1.99 -1.81 -7.75
C TYR A 175 -1.02 -1.92 -8.93
N PRO A 176 -0.05 -2.84 -8.86
CA PRO A 176 0.71 -3.22 -10.05
C PRO A 176 -0.20 -3.86 -11.08
N LEU A 177 0.15 -3.67 -12.34
CA LEU A 177 -0.51 -4.30 -13.46
C LEU A 177 0.42 -5.39 -14.01
N TYR A 178 0.15 -6.63 -13.64
CA TYR A 178 0.82 -7.81 -14.17
C TYR A 178 0.01 -8.42 -15.32
N ARG A 179 0.70 -9.13 -16.21
CA ARG A 179 0.03 -9.91 -17.24
C ARG A 179 -0.86 -10.99 -16.63
N ASP A 180 -1.97 -11.29 -17.30
CA ASP A 180 -2.90 -12.38 -16.93
C ASP A 180 -3.40 -12.34 -15.48
N THR A 181 -3.41 -11.13 -14.90
CA THR A 181 -3.79 -10.89 -13.51
C THR A 181 -5.04 -10.03 -13.43
N VAL A 182 -6.03 -10.51 -12.68
CA VAL A 182 -7.24 -9.77 -12.34
C VAL A 182 -7.30 -9.56 -10.84
N TYR A 183 -7.42 -8.30 -10.43
CA TYR A 183 -7.70 -7.93 -9.06
C TYR A 183 -9.20 -7.79 -8.90
N VAL A 184 -9.76 -8.50 -7.92
CA VAL A 184 -11.19 -8.46 -7.61
C VAL A 184 -11.38 -7.85 -6.23
N ASP A 185 -12.22 -6.81 -6.19
CA ASP A 185 -12.71 -6.21 -4.96
C ASP A 185 -14.09 -6.81 -4.67
N TRP A 186 -14.19 -7.56 -3.57
CA TRP A 186 -15.41 -8.27 -3.19
C TRP A 186 -16.32 -7.39 -2.32
N SER A 187 -17.63 -7.63 -2.37
CA SER A 187 -18.58 -7.01 -1.44
C SER A 187 -18.25 -7.42 0.00
N GLU A 188 -18.33 -6.45 0.91
CA GLU A 188 -18.24 -6.71 2.35
C GLU A 188 -19.46 -7.49 2.85
N GLU A 189 -20.63 -7.17 2.29
CA GLU A 189 -21.88 -7.83 2.61
C GLU A 189 -21.95 -9.20 1.93
N PRO A 190 -22.09 -10.28 2.72
CA PRO A 190 -22.32 -11.60 2.17
C PRO A 190 -23.74 -11.70 1.60
N ILE A 191 -23.89 -12.45 0.51
CA ILE A 191 -25.18 -12.77 -0.11
C ILE A 191 -25.56 -14.24 0.12
N LEU A 192 -26.85 -14.51 0.30
CA LEU A 192 -27.39 -15.86 0.33
C LEU A 192 -27.65 -16.33 -1.10
N LEU A 193 -27.03 -17.45 -1.47
CA LEU A 193 -27.13 -18.04 -2.79
C LEU A 193 -28.40 -18.90 -2.92
N PRO A 194 -28.89 -19.17 -4.15
CA PRO A 194 -30.09 -19.99 -4.36
C PRO A 194 -30.00 -21.41 -3.79
N ASP A 195 -28.78 -21.93 -3.61
CA ASP A 195 -28.51 -23.24 -2.99
C ASP A 195 -28.44 -23.18 -1.44
N GLY A 196 -28.64 -22.01 -0.85
CA GLY A 196 -28.59 -21.76 0.59
C GLY A 196 -27.18 -21.49 1.13
N SER A 197 -26.14 -21.48 0.29
CA SER A 197 -24.78 -21.13 0.71
C SER A 197 -24.57 -19.61 0.81
N ILE A 198 -23.52 -19.20 1.52
CA ILE A 198 -23.17 -17.78 1.69
C ILE A 198 -21.97 -17.46 0.79
N GLY A 199 -22.12 -16.46 -0.08
CA GLY A 199 -21.06 -16.01 -0.99
C GLY A 199 -20.85 -14.50 -0.97
N ARG A 200 -19.91 -14.04 -1.79
CA ARG A 200 -19.66 -12.61 -2.06
C ARG A 200 -19.82 -12.31 -3.54
N VAL A 201 -20.21 -11.08 -3.86
CA VAL A 201 -20.28 -10.59 -5.24
C VAL A 201 -19.11 -9.65 -5.52
N PRO A 202 -18.53 -9.69 -6.73
CA PRO A 202 -17.49 -8.74 -7.08
C PRO A 202 -18.10 -7.34 -7.17
N LYS A 203 -17.58 -6.40 -6.38
CA LYS A 203 -17.97 -4.98 -6.37
C LYS A 203 -17.27 -4.21 -7.48
N SER A 204 -15.97 -4.46 -7.63
CA SER A 204 -15.17 -3.85 -8.69
C SER A 204 -14.03 -4.78 -9.09
N THR A 205 -13.42 -4.46 -10.22
CA THR A 205 -12.34 -5.27 -10.78
C THR A 205 -11.34 -4.38 -11.47
N LEU A 206 -10.10 -4.82 -11.45
CA LEU A 206 -9.01 -4.12 -12.08
C LEU A 206 -8.17 -5.14 -12.85
N VAL A 207 -8.01 -4.89 -14.14
CA VAL A 207 -7.38 -5.83 -15.07
C VAL A 207 -5.99 -5.32 -15.39
N GLY A 208 -4.99 -6.19 -15.22
CA GLY A 208 -3.58 -5.92 -15.48
C GLY A 208 -3.28 -5.49 -16.91
N HIS A 209 -3.96 -6.10 -17.90
CA HIS A 209 -3.68 -5.85 -19.31
C HIS A 209 -4.98 -5.63 -20.12
N ARG A 210 -5.01 -4.55 -20.91
CA ARG A 210 -6.21 -4.09 -21.62
C ARG A 210 -6.62 -5.03 -22.75
N ASP A 211 -5.65 -5.66 -23.41
CA ASP A 211 -5.89 -6.29 -24.71
C ASP A 211 -6.22 -7.78 -24.63
N THR A 212 -5.81 -8.49 -23.57
CA THR A 212 -6.01 -9.95 -23.48
C THR A 212 -7.31 -10.33 -22.79
N LEU A 213 -7.88 -9.43 -21.98
CA LEU A 213 -8.92 -9.82 -21.05
C LEU A 213 -10.28 -9.19 -21.34
N SER A 214 -10.48 -8.14 -22.15
CA SER A 214 -11.82 -7.51 -22.19
C SER A 214 -12.98 -8.43 -22.61
N SER A 215 -12.74 -9.39 -23.51
CA SER A 215 -13.73 -10.39 -23.94
C SER A 215 -13.89 -11.53 -22.93
N ILE A 216 -12.78 -12.13 -22.52
CA ILE A 216 -12.72 -13.20 -21.51
C ILE A 216 -13.24 -12.70 -20.15
N PHE A 217 -13.04 -11.42 -19.84
CA PHE A 217 -13.39 -10.79 -18.57
C PHE A 217 -14.88 -10.56 -18.41
N ARG A 218 -15.59 -10.14 -19.47
CA ARG A 218 -17.06 -10.14 -19.44
C ARG A 218 -17.62 -11.54 -19.25
N GLU A 219 -16.97 -12.53 -19.87
CA GLU A 219 -17.34 -13.93 -19.71
C GLU A 219 -17.04 -14.45 -18.30
N LEU A 220 -15.89 -14.10 -17.72
CA LEU A 220 -15.50 -14.43 -16.35
C LEU A 220 -16.41 -13.74 -15.33
N LEU A 221 -16.71 -12.46 -15.44
CA LEU A 221 -17.67 -11.80 -14.53
C LEU A 221 -19.04 -12.46 -14.56
N ASN A 222 -19.49 -12.91 -15.74
CA ASN A 222 -20.75 -13.62 -15.88
C ASN A 222 -20.68 -15.10 -15.46
N ARG A 223 -19.48 -15.66 -15.32
CA ARG A 223 -19.26 -17.08 -15.01
C ARG A 223 -18.64 -17.35 -13.65
N VAL A 224 -18.04 -16.37 -12.98
CA VAL A 224 -17.48 -16.53 -11.64
C VAL A 224 -18.67 -16.76 -10.71
N PRO A 225 -18.92 -18.01 -10.27
CA PRO A 225 -19.96 -18.23 -9.31
C PRO A 225 -19.55 -17.48 -8.04
N PRO A 226 -20.51 -17.02 -7.24
CA PRO A 226 -20.22 -16.40 -5.96
C PRO A 226 -19.32 -17.35 -5.16
N VAL A 227 -18.16 -16.86 -4.74
CA VAL A 227 -17.17 -17.71 -4.08
C VAL A 227 -17.72 -18.05 -2.70
N PRO A 228 -17.92 -19.34 -2.37
CA PRO A 228 -18.34 -19.71 -1.04
C PRO A 228 -17.26 -19.27 -0.07
N ILE A 229 -17.67 -18.68 1.05
CA ILE A 229 -16.74 -18.27 2.12
C ILE A 229 -16.23 -19.55 2.79
N SER A 230 -15.20 -20.17 2.21
CA SER A 230 -14.49 -21.29 2.83
C SER A 230 -13.45 -20.74 3.80
N ASP A 231 -13.39 -21.28 5.01
CA ASP A 231 -12.49 -20.85 6.09
C ASP A 231 -10.98 -21.05 5.79
N THR A 232 -10.62 -21.60 4.63
CA THR A 232 -9.23 -21.82 4.22
C THR A 232 -8.63 -20.55 3.61
N PHE A 233 -8.31 -19.62 4.49
CA PHE A 233 -7.50 -18.44 4.18
C PHE A 233 -6.02 -18.84 4.10
N TYR A 234 -5.34 -18.61 2.97
CA TYR A 234 -3.87 -18.74 2.88
C TYR A 234 -3.20 -17.50 3.48
N PRO A 235 -2.49 -17.58 4.63
CA PRO A 235 -1.89 -16.42 5.30
C PRO A 235 -0.55 -15.96 4.70
N GLY A 236 -0.22 -16.32 3.46
CA GLY A 236 1.17 -16.28 2.97
C GLY A 236 1.75 -14.96 2.47
N VAL A 237 0.96 -13.98 2.02
CA VAL A 237 1.53 -12.84 1.25
C VAL A 237 0.89 -11.47 1.49
N SER A 238 0.01 -11.33 2.49
CA SER A 238 -0.95 -10.21 2.52
C SER A 238 -0.75 -9.16 3.63
N SER A 239 0.43 -9.05 4.24
CA SER A 239 0.64 -8.14 5.39
C SER A 239 0.95 -6.68 5.06
N LEU A 240 0.81 -6.24 3.81
CA LEU A 240 1.19 -4.87 3.39
C LEU A 240 0.04 -3.99 2.90
N PHE A 241 -1.20 -4.47 2.84
CA PHE A 241 -2.33 -3.66 2.37
C PHE A 241 -3.59 -3.90 3.22
N PRO A 242 -4.23 -2.85 3.79
CA PRO A 242 -5.32 -2.98 4.75
C PRO A 242 -6.68 -3.40 4.14
N MET A 243 -6.73 -3.81 2.86
CA MET A 243 -7.95 -4.31 2.21
C MET A 243 -7.59 -5.50 1.30
N LYS A 244 -8.30 -6.62 1.49
CA LYS A 244 -8.07 -7.90 0.78
C LYS A 244 -8.62 -7.83 -0.65
N MET A 245 -7.79 -7.45 -1.61
CA MET A 245 -8.02 -7.83 -3.00
C MET A 245 -7.49 -9.25 -3.24
N GLU A 246 -8.31 -10.09 -3.84
CA GLU A 246 -7.86 -11.41 -4.29
C GLU A 246 -7.27 -11.30 -5.70
N VAL A 247 -6.15 -11.98 -5.90
CA VAL A 247 -5.41 -12.01 -7.15
C VAL A 247 -5.76 -13.31 -7.86
N LEU A 248 -6.53 -13.22 -8.95
CA LEU A 248 -6.80 -14.36 -9.81
C LEU A 248 -5.77 -14.34 -10.95
N THR A 249 -4.93 -15.38 -11.00
CA THR A 249 -3.96 -15.59 -12.08
C THR A 249 -4.46 -16.69 -13.00
N HIS A 250 -4.57 -16.40 -14.30
CA HIS A 250 -4.91 -17.43 -15.29
C HIS A 250 -3.62 -18.03 -15.84
N THR A 251 -3.33 -19.29 -15.50
CA THR A 251 -2.23 -20.04 -16.13
C THR A 251 -2.73 -20.59 -17.46
N SER A 252 -2.28 -20.02 -18.57
CA SER A 252 -2.47 -20.66 -19.88
C SER A 252 -1.49 -21.83 -19.98
N SER A 253 -2.03 -23.05 -19.97
CA SER A 253 -1.30 -24.28 -20.29
C SER A 253 -1.30 -24.53 -21.79
#